data_AF-A0A930YBU4-F1
#
_entry.id   AF-A0A930YBU4-F1
#
_cell.length_a   1.000
_cell.length_b   1.000
_cell.length_c   1.000
_cell.angle_alpha   90.00
_cell.angle_beta   90.00
_cell.angle_gamma   90.00
#
_symmetry.space_group_name_H-M   'P 1'
#
loop_
_entity.id
_entity.type
_entity.pdbx_description
1 polymer ?
#
loop_
_entity_poly.entity_id
_entity_poly.type
_entity_poly.pdbx_seq_one_letter_code
_entity_poly.pdbx_strand_id
1 'polypeptide(L)'
;MPIDGWRIDPATARAAVAGARTEAEGFGQLEVGLVGALQSASTATSGKAPSTTSSLERILTDPFELDLAAVAQRLSAAVEATEAAIAAYEAGDAEMGTRSDGAVEPR
;
A
#
# COMPACT_ATOMS: atom_id res chain seq x y z
N MET A 1 23.78 -23.42 -13.89
CA MET A 1 22.39 -23.38 -13.39
C MET A 1 21.67 -22.37 -14.25
N PRO A 2 20.62 -22.74 -15.00
CA PRO A 2 19.88 -21.75 -15.75
C PRO A 2 19.24 -20.79 -14.76
N ILE A 3 19.44 -19.51 -14.98
CA ILE A 3 18.80 -18.44 -14.21
C ILE A 3 17.36 -18.38 -14.73
N ASP A 4 16.39 -18.79 -13.91
CA ASP A 4 14.95 -18.67 -14.15
C ASP A 4 14.50 -17.18 -14.09
N GLY A 5 15.16 -16.31 -14.85
CA GLY A 5 15.00 -14.85 -14.78
C GLY A 5 13.71 -14.30 -15.39
N TRP A 6 12.79 -15.15 -15.83
CA TRP A 6 11.56 -14.76 -16.54
C TRP A 6 10.28 -15.30 -15.91
N ARG A 7 10.38 -16.18 -14.91
CA ARG A 7 9.22 -16.76 -14.22
C ARG A 7 8.97 -16.01 -12.92
N ILE A 8 7.95 -15.16 -12.92
CA ILE A 8 7.38 -14.64 -11.67
C ILE A 8 6.69 -15.81 -10.97
N ASP A 9 6.94 -16.00 -9.68
CA ASP A 9 6.10 -16.84 -8.82
C ASP A 9 4.86 -16.02 -8.42
N PRO A 10 3.67 -16.29 -8.99
CA PRO A 10 2.49 -15.48 -8.76
C PRO A 10 1.99 -15.55 -7.31
N ALA A 11 2.24 -16.67 -6.63
CA ALA A 11 1.82 -16.85 -5.24
C ALA A 11 2.67 -15.96 -4.32
N THR A 12 3.99 -15.97 -4.49
CA THR A 12 4.91 -15.09 -3.74
C THR A 12 4.63 -13.62 -4.06
N ALA A 13 4.36 -13.27 -5.32
CA ALA A 13 4.04 -11.91 -5.71
C ALA A 13 2.71 -11.42 -5.09
N ARG A 14 1.66 -12.26 -5.11
CA ARG A 14 0.38 -11.94 -4.44
C ARG A 14 0.54 -11.78 -2.93
N ALA A 15 1.32 -12.63 -2.28
CA ALA A 15 1.57 -12.53 -0.84
C ALA A 15 2.26 -11.21 -0.48
N ALA A 16 3.26 -10.79 -1.26
CA ALA A 16 3.92 -9.50 -1.08
C ALA A 16 2.96 -8.31 -1.27
N VAL A 17 2.12 -8.37 -2.30
CA VAL A 17 1.11 -7.32 -2.58
C VAL A 17 0.04 -7.26 -1.48
N ALA A 18 -0.41 -8.41 -0.95
CA ALA A 18 -1.32 -8.45 0.19
C ALA A 18 -0.71 -7.88 1.47
N GLY A 19 0.59 -8.09 1.68
CA GLY A 19 1.37 -7.45 2.75
C GLY A 19 1.37 -5.93 2.60
N ALA A 20 1.72 -5.43 1.40
CA ALA A 20 1.70 -4.00 1.10
C ALA A 20 0.31 -3.36 1.26
N ARG A 21 -0.76 -4.08 0.92
CA ARG A 21 -2.14 -3.63 1.14
C ARG A 21 -2.47 -3.48 2.62
N THR A 22 -2.11 -4.47 3.43
CA THR A 22 -2.27 -4.42 4.90
C THR A 22 -1.51 -3.25 5.51
N GLU A 23 -0.28 -3.01 5.06
CA GLU A 23 0.51 -1.86 5.51
C GLU A 23 -0.12 -0.52 5.10
N ALA A 24 -0.65 -0.44 3.87
CA ALA A 24 -1.36 0.74 3.38
C ALA A 24 -2.60 1.07 4.22
N GLU A 25 -3.39 0.06 4.59
CA GLU A 25 -4.57 0.22 5.46
C GLU A 25 -4.18 0.72 6.87
N GLY A 26 -2.98 0.39 7.35
CA GLY A 26 -2.43 0.86 8.62
C GLY A 26 -2.17 2.37 8.66
N PHE A 27 -1.94 3.04 7.52
CA PHE A 27 -1.69 4.49 7.49
C PHE A 27 -2.89 5.30 7.98
N GLY A 28 -4.12 4.91 7.64
CA GLY A 28 -5.32 5.61 8.12
C GLY A 28 -5.48 5.51 9.65
N GLN A 29 -5.08 4.37 10.23
CA GLN A 29 -5.09 4.20 11.69
C GLN A 29 -4.01 5.04 12.37
N LEU A 30 -2.84 5.16 11.76
CA LEU A 30 -1.76 6.02 12.24
C LEU A 30 -2.17 7.50 12.23
N GLU A 31 -2.87 7.95 11.19
CA GLU A 31 -3.41 9.30 11.09
C GLU A 31 -4.37 9.60 12.25
N VAL A 32 -5.42 8.77 12.40
CA VAL A 32 -6.41 8.93 13.48
C VAL A 32 -5.74 8.88 14.87
N GLY A 33 -4.79 7.97 15.06
CA GLY A 33 -4.03 7.87 16.31
C GLY A 33 -3.19 9.10 16.62
N LEU A 34 -2.50 9.65 15.62
CA LEU A 34 -1.68 10.85 15.77
C LEU A 34 -2.54 12.09 16.07
N VAL A 35 -3.63 12.28 15.33
CA VAL A 35 -4.57 13.39 15.56
C VAL A 35 -5.16 13.31 16.97
N GLY A 36 -5.61 12.13 17.39
CA GLY A 36 -6.12 11.92 18.74
C GLY A 36 -5.09 12.20 19.83
N ALA A 37 -3.83 11.81 19.63
CA ALA A 37 -2.74 12.07 20.56
C ALA A 37 -2.41 13.58 20.66
N LEU A 38 -2.36 14.29 19.52
CA LEU A 38 -2.12 15.73 19.46
C LEU A 38 -3.26 16.53 20.11
N GLN A 39 -4.52 16.15 19.87
CA GLN A 39 -5.68 16.76 20.52
C GLN A 39 -5.66 16.53 22.04
N SER A 40 -5.31 15.32 22.47
CA SER A 40 -5.17 14.99 23.90
C SER A 40 -4.06 15.82 24.56
N ALA A 41 -2.90 15.95 23.89
CA ALA A 41 -1.79 16.77 24.36
C ALA A 41 -2.14 18.26 24.41
N SER A 42 -2.87 18.77 23.41
CA SER A 42 -3.35 20.16 23.37
C SER A 42 -4.29 20.44 24.54
N THR A 43 -5.25 19.55 24.77
CA THR A 43 -6.20 19.64 25.90
C THR A 43 -5.48 19.63 27.25
N ALA A 44 -4.50 18.74 27.43
CA ALA A 44 -3.74 18.62 28.69
C ALA A 44 -2.87 19.85 29.00
N THR A 45 -2.41 20.56 27.97
CA THR A 45 -1.58 21.77 28.08
C THR A 45 -2.38 23.06 28.11
N SER A 46 -3.67 23.01 27.74
CA SER A 46 -4.58 24.15 27.70
C SER A 46 -4.60 24.89 29.05
N GLY A 47 -4.43 26.21 28.99
CA GLY A 47 -4.41 27.10 30.17
C GLY A 47 -3.13 27.06 31.02
N LYS A 48 -2.21 26.11 30.80
CA LYS A 48 -0.94 26.01 31.54
C LYS A 48 0.28 26.39 30.72
N ALA A 49 0.25 26.11 29.41
CA ALA A 49 1.38 26.36 28.51
C ALA A 49 0.89 26.85 27.14
N PRO A 50 0.50 28.13 27.01
CA PRO A 50 -0.12 28.68 25.79
C PRO A 50 0.77 28.53 24.54
N SER A 51 2.08 28.65 24.69
CA SER A 51 3.04 28.45 23.58
C SER A 51 3.13 27.00 23.11
N THR A 52 3.00 26.04 24.02
CA THR A 52 2.97 24.61 23.69
C THR A 52 1.66 24.26 23.00
N THR A 53 0.53 24.74 23.51
CA THR A 53 -0.79 24.54 22.92
C THR A 53 -0.84 25.09 21.48
N SER A 54 -0.36 26.32 21.26
CA SER A 54 -0.36 26.90 19.91
C SER A 54 0.55 26.15 18.94
N SER A 55 1.66 25.58 19.42
CA SER A 55 2.56 24.76 18.59
C SER A 55 1.88 23.44 18.18
N LEU A 56 1.13 22.81 19.09
CA LEU A 56 0.37 21.58 18.80
C LEU A 56 -0.79 21.85 17.83
N GLU A 57 -1.50 22.96 17.99
CA GLU A 57 -2.54 23.39 17.04
C GLU A 57 -1.97 23.69 15.65
N ARG A 58 -0.74 24.22 15.59
CA ARG A 58 -0.05 24.48 14.33
C ARG A 58 0.32 23.20 13.59
N ILE A 59 0.71 22.15 14.33
CA ILE A 59 0.96 20.82 13.76
C ILE A 59 -0.35 20.20 13.25
N LEU A 60 -1.45 20.34 13.99
CA LEU A 60 -2.79 19.87 13.56
C LEU A 60 -3.34 20.61 12.34
N THR A 61 -2.78 21.77 12.00
CA THR A 61 -3.17 22.56 10.82
C THR A 61 -2.13 22.52 9.71
N ASP A 62 -1.06 21.75 9.89
CA ASP A 62 -0.02 21.52 8.90
C ASP A 62 -0.56 20.57 7.80
N PRO A 63 -0.24 20.78 6.51
CA PRO A 63 -0.58 19.85 5.42
C PRO A 63 -0.06 18.41 5.57
N PHE A 64 0.61 18.05 6.67
CA PHE A 64 1.02 16.68 6.98
C PHE A 64 -0.09 15.63 6.77
N GLU A 65 -1.34 15.93 7.15
CA GLU A 65 -2.48 15.03 6.92
C GLU A 65 -2.79 14.85 5.41
N LEU A 66 -2.70 15.93 4.63
CA LEU A 66 -2.87 15.87 3.17
C LEU A 66 -1.77 15.03 2.51
N ASP A 67 -0.53 15.15 2.99
CA ASP A 67 0.59 14.36 2.48
C ASP A 67 0.45 12.88 2.84
N LEU A 68 -0.02 12.56 4.06
CA LEU A 68 -0.26 11.18 4.47
C LEU A 68 -1.37 10.52 3.65
N ALA A 69 -2.47 11.24 3.41
CA ALA A 69 -3.56 10.79 2.55
C ALA A 69 -3.09 10.58 1.09
N ALA A 70 -2.27 11.49 0.57
CA ALA A 70 -1.71 11.37 -0.78
C ALA A 70 -0.74 10.17 -0.90
N VAL A 71 0.03 9.88 0.14
CA VAL A 71 0.89 8.69 0.21
C VAL A 71 0.06 7.41 0.23
N ALA A 72 -0.98 7.34 1.08
CA ALA A 72 -1.88 6.21 1.15
C ALA A 72 -2.56 5.93 -0.21
N GLN A 73 -3.02 6.98 -0.89
CA GLN A 73 -3.65 6.86 -2.21
C GLN A 73 -2.66 6.37 -3.29
N ARG A 74 -1.42 6.88 -3.29
CA ARG A 74 -0.37 6.40 -4.20
C ARG A 74 -0.01 4.93 -3.95
N LEU A 75 0.05 4.52 -2.69
CA LEU A 75 0.34 3.15 -2.31
C LEU A 75 -0.78 2.21 -2.77
N SER A 76 -2.05 2.59 -2.58
CA SER A 76 -3.21 1.83 -3.08
C SER A 76 -3.16 1.67 -4.60
N ALA A 77 -2.89 2.75 -5.34
CA ALA A 77 -2.78 2.71 -6.80
C ALA A 77 -1.62 1.80 -7.27
N ALA A 78 -0.49 1.81 -6.56
CA ALA A 78 0.65 0.93 -6.86
C ALA A 78 0.32 -0.55 -6.59
N VAL A 79 -0.40 -0.84 -5.50
CA VAL A 79 -0.91 -2.18 -5.17
C VAL A 79 -1.83 -2.67 -6.30
N GLU A 80 -2.83 -1.88 -6.70
CA GLU A 80 -3.76 -2.23 -7.77
C GLU A 80 -3.06 -2.47 -9.11
N ALA A 81 -2.11 -1.59 -9.49
CA ALA A 81 -1.32 -1.76 -10.70
C ALA A 81 -0.50 -3.05 -10.67
N THR A 82 0.03 -3.43 -9.50
CA THR A 82 0.80 -4.67 -9.33
C THR A 82 -0.10 -5.90 -9.38
N GLU A 83 -1.29 -5.88 -8.77
CA GLU A 83 -2.30 -6.95 -8.88
C GLU A 83 -2.69 -7.16 -10.35
N ALA A 84 -2.93 -6.08 -11.10
CA ALA A 84 -3.26 -6.14 -12.52
C ALA A 84 -2.11 -6.74 -13.36
N ALA A 85 -0.87 -6.38 -13.07
CA ALA A 85 0.30 -6.93 -13.75
C ALA A 85 0.47 -8.44 -13.50
N ILE A 86 0.27 -8.90 -12.26
CA ILE A 86 0.30 -10.33 -11.93
C ILE A 86 -0.82 -11.08 -12.66
N ALA A 87 -2.04 -10.55 -12.66
CA ALA A 87 -3.17 -11.16 -13.35
C ALA A 87 -2.94 -11.26 -14.87
N ALA A 88 -2.37 -10.22 -15.49
CA ALA A 88 -2.01 -10.24 -16.91
C ALA A 88 -0.93 -11.29 -17.22
N TYR A 89 0.05 -11.45 -16.33
CA TYR A 89 1.08 -12.49 -16.46
C TYR A 89 0.47 -13.89 -16.39
N GLU A 90 -0.39 -14.17 -15.41
CA GLU A 90 -1.06 -15.48 -15.27
C GLU A 90 -1.97 -15.80 -16.47
N ALA A 91 -2.71 -14.81 -16.97
CA ALA A 91 -3.52 -14.97 -18.18
C ALA A 91 -2.66 -15.30 -19.41
N GLY A 92 -1.52 -14.61 -19.56
CA GLY A 92 -0.56 -14.89 -20.63
C GLY A 92 0.06 -16.29 -20.52
N ASP A 93 0.41 -16.75 -19.32
CA ASP A 93 0.95 -18.09 -19.09
C ASP A 93 -0.09 -19.17 -19.41
N ALA A 94 -1.35 -18.96 -19.01
CA ALA A 94 -2.46 -19.85 -19.33
C ALA A 94 -2.74 -19.91 -20.85
N GLU A 95 -2.71 -18.79 -21.57
CA GLU A 95 -2.84 -18.75 -23.03
C GLU A 95 -1.68 -19.48 -23.75
N MET A 96 -0.46 -19.34 -23.23
CA MET A 96 0.72 -20.01 -23.78
C MET A 96 0.65 -21.53 -23.54
N GLY A 97 0.26 -21.96 -22.33
CA GLY A 97 0.06 -23.37 -22.00
C GLY A 97 -1.02 -24.03 -22.86
N THR A 98 -2.17 -23.36 -23.03
CA THR A 98 -3.27 -23.87 -23.87
C THR A 98 -2.91 -23.93 -25.35
N ARG A 99 -2.15 -22.96 -25.89
CA ARG A 99 -1.61 -23.06 -27.27
C ARG A 99 -0.57 -24.17 -27.43
N SER A 100 0.25 -24.41 -26.40
CA SER A 100 1.26 -25.46 -26.43
C SER A 100 0.64 -26.85 -26.36
N ASP A 101 -0.39 -27.04 -25.53
CA ASP A 101 -1.14 -28.31 -25.44
C ASP A 101 -2.00 -28.56 -26.69
N GLY A 102 -2.58 -27.51 -27.28
CA GLY A 102 -3.30 -27.61 -28.55
C GLY A 102 -2.44 -27.90 -29.78
N ALA A 103 -1.11 -27.73 -29.68
CA ALA A 103 -0.15 -28.09 -30.72
C ALA A 103 0.35 -29.56 -30.60
N VAL A 104 -0.03 -30.27 -29.54
CA VAL A 104 0.30 -31.69 -29.32
C VAL A 104 -0.92 -32.56 -29.64
N GLU A 105 -1.26 -32.67 -30.91
CA GLU A 105 -1.76 -33.89 -31.57
C GLU A 105 -1.67 -33.66 -33.09
N PRO A 106 -1.41 -34.67 -33.96
CA PRO A 106 -1.64 -36.11 -33.74
C PRO A 106 -0.48 -37.03 -34.15
N ARG A 107 -0.34 -38.20 -33.49
CA ARG A 107 0.07 -39.46 -34.13
C ARG A 107 -0.40 -40.67 -33.33
#